data_AF-A0A800JNI8-F1
#
_entry.id   AF-A0A800JNI8-F1
#
_cell.length_a   1.000
_cell.length_b   1.000
_cell.length_c   1.000
_cell.angle_alpha   90.00
_cell.angle_beta   90.00
_cell.angle_gamma   90.00
#
_symmetry.space_group_name_H-M   'P 1'
#
loop_
_entity.id
_entity.type
_entity.pdbx_description
1 polymer ?
#
loop_
_entity_poly.entity_id
_entity_poly.type
_entity_poly.pdbx_seq_one_letter_code
_entity_poly.pdbx_strand_id
1 'polypeptide(L)'
;MSSTIVKTEFTFPEQTKLYKGKVRDVYTINKDTLIMIATDRISAFDHVLPKGIPFKGQVLNQIASKFLKATTDIVPNWLEATPDPSVSVGKRCEPFKVEMVIRGYLTGHAWREYRDGKRTICGVPMPNGMKENDKFPMPILTPTTKAEVGHDEDI
;
A
#
# COMPACT_ATOMS: atom_id res chain seq x y z
N MET A 1 8.70 23.09 17.45
CA MET A 1 8.38 22.84 16.02
C MET A 1 8.34 21.34 15.83
N SER A 2 7.28 20.77 15.27
CA SER A 2 7.24 19.33 15.00
C SER A 2 8.17 19.03 13.81
N SER A 3 9.34 18.45 14.07
CA SER A 3 10.21 17.92 13.02
C SER A 3 9.47 16.78 12.31
N THR A 4 9.34 16.86 11.00
CA THR A 4 8.74 15.79 10.18
C THR A 4 9.83 14.92 9.57
N ILE A 5 9.59 13.61 9.51
CA ILE A 5 10.51 12.68 8.84
C ILE A 5 10.20 12.68 7.36
N VAL A 6 10.84 13.56 6.58
CA VAL A 6 10.65 13.63 5.12
C VAL A 6 11.70 12.85 4.33
N LYS A 7 12.84 12.54 4.95
CA LYS A 7 13.89 11.69 4.39
C LYS A 7 14.63 10.96 5.51
N THR A 8 15.16 9.79 5.20
CA THR A 8 16.10 9.07 6.05
C THR A 8 17.42 8.86 5.32
N GLU A 9 18.52 8.91 6.09
CA GLU A 9 19.90 8.82 5.62
C GLU A 9 20.72 7.95 6.60
N PHE A 10 20.10 6.88 7.09
CA PHE A 10 20.80 5.90 7.92
C PHE A 10 21.76 5.04 7.10
N THR A 11 22.79 4.53 7.78
CA THR A 11 23.70 3.51 7.26
C THR A 11 23.69 2.35 8.25
N PHE A 12 23.21 1.20 7.80
CA PHE A 12 23.18 -0.01 8.63
C PHE A 12 24.33 -0.96 8.26
N PRO A 13 24.85 -1.75 9.22
CA PRO A 13 25.72 -2.88 8.92
C PRO A 13 25.07 -3.83 7.91
N GLU A 14 25.86 -4.35 6.98
CA GLU A 14 25.40 -5.30 5.94
C GLU A 14 24.26 -4.78 5.04
N GLN A 15 24.05 -3.47 4.98
CA GLN A 15 23.08 -2.86 4.07
C GLN A 15 23.47 -3.10 2.62
N THR A 16 22.57 -3.73 1.85
CA THR A 16 22.79 -4.03 0.43
C THR A 16 22.03 -3.09 -0.50
N LYS A 17 20.93 -2.48 -0.04
CA LYS A 17 20.12 -1.57 -0.87
C LYS A 17 19.36 -0.55 -0.03
N LEU A 18 19.20 0.66 -0.58
CA LEU A 18 18.24 1.66 -0.13
C LEU A 18 17.30 1.99 -1.29
N TYR A 19 16.00 1.87 -1.07
CA TYR A 19 14.96 2.29 -2.00
C TYR A 19 14.09 3.37 -1.35
N LYS A 20 13.93 4.52 -2.03
CA LYS A 20 13.08 5.61 -1.58
C LYS A 20 11.81 5.66 -2.45
N GLY A 21 10.70 5.18 -1.90
CA GLY A 21 9.38 5.30 -2.52
C GLY A 21 8.71 6.66 -2.21
N LYS A 22 7.49 6.87 -2.72
CA LYS A 22 6.72 8.11 -2.47
C LYS A 22 6.62 8.46 -0.98
N VAL A 23 6.32 7.46 -0.13
CA VAL A 23 6.03 7.66 1.31
C VAL A 23 6.76 6.72 2.27
N ARG A 24 7.71 5.90 1.77
CA ARG A 24 8.49 4.97 2.59
C ARG A 24 9.94 4.97 2.11
N ASP A 25 10.86 4.87 3.06
CA ASP A 25 12.26 4.54 2.79
C ASP A 25 12.48 3.09 3.23
N VAL A 26 13.06 2.26 2.36
CA VAL A 26 13.23 0.82 2.56
C VAL A 26 14.70 0.47 2.46
N TYR A 27 15.24 -0.06 3.55
CA TYR A 27 16.60 -0.56 3.64
C TYR A 27 16.58 -2.08 3.55
N THR A 28 17.36 -2.65 2.65
CA THR A 28 17.62 -4.10 2.61
C THR A 28 18.91 -4.36 3.35
N ILE A 29 18.83 -5.21 4.36
CA ILE A 29 19.98 -5.74 5.08
C ILE A 29 20.20 -7.15 4.55
N ASN A 30 21.45 -7.50 4.27
CA ASN A 30 21.84 -8.79 3.70
C ASN A 30 20.93 -9.23 2.51
N LYS A 31 20.40 -10.46 2.56
CA LYS A 31 19.51 -11.03 1.52
C LYS A 31 18.05 -11.14 1.96
N ASP A 32 17.80 -11.15 3.27
CA ASP A 32 16.56 -11.72 3.83
C ASP A 32 15.81 -10.73 4.73
N THR A 33 16.39 -9.56 5.03
CA THR A 33 15.78 -8.59 5.95
C THR A 33 15.47 -7.26 5.28
N LEU A 34 14.28 -6.73 5.57
CA LEU A 34 13.84 -5.39 5.22
C LEU A 34 13.60 -4.56 6.49
N ILE A 35 14.15 -3.35 6.49
CA ILE A 35 13.77 -2.29 7.43
C ILE A 35 12.96 -1.27 6.63
N MET A 36 11.68 -1.14 6.95
CA MET A 36 10.76 -0.20 6.32
C MET A 36 10.49 0.96 7.27
N ILE A 37 10.80 2.18 6.81
CA ILE A 37 10.51 3.41 7.55
C ILE A 37 9.38 4.15 6.85
N ALA A 38 8.23 4.25 7.51
CA ALA A 38 7.12 5.06 7.05
C ALA A 38 7.43 6.54 7.32
N THR A 39 7.50 7.34 6.26
CA THR A 39 7.84 8.76 6.36
C THR A 39 6.58 9.61 6.51
N ASP A 40 6.78 10.85 6.92
CA ASP A 40 5.74 11.88 6.98
C ASP A 40 5.45 12.50 5.60
N ARG A 41 6.15 12.06 4.54
CA ARG A 41 5.85 12.45 3.16
C ARG A 41 4.42 12.04 2.80
N ILE A 42 3.75 12.87 2.01
CA ILE A 42 2.42 12.62 1.45
C ILE A 42 2.48 12.84 -0.05
N SER A 43 1.70 12.06 -0.80
CA SER A 43 1.57 12.23 -2.25
C SER A 43 0.11 12.42 -2.64
N ALA A 44 -0.13 13.29 -3.61
CA ALA A 44 -1.42 13.49 -4.25
C ALA A 44 -1.17 13.68 -5.75
N PHE A 45 -2.06 13.15 -6.59
CA PHE A 45 -1.94 13.22 -8.06
C PHE A 45 -0.55 12.79 -8.55
N ASP A 46 -0.02 11.69 -8.01
CA ASP A 46 1.31 11.15 -8.29
C ASP A 46 2.52 12.05 -7.97
N HIS A 47 2.31 13.19 -7.31
CA HIS A 47 3.37 14.07 -6.85
C HIS A 47 3.55 14.00 -5.33
N VAL A 48 4.80 13.92 -4.87
CA VAL A 48 5.15 14.05 -3.45
C VAL A 48 5.12 15.53 -3.07
N LEU A 49 4.35 15.88 -2.06
CA LEU A 49 4.20 17.26 -1.61
C LEU A 49 5.44 17.73 -0.83
N PRO A 50 5.79 19.02 -0.88
CA PRO A 50 7.03 19.54 -0.28
C PRO A 50 7.03 19.53 1.25
N LYS A 51 5.85 19.47 1.88
CA LYS A 51 5.70 19.50 3.34
C LYS A 51 5.18 18.17 3.85
N GLY A 52 5.90 17.59 4.83
CA GLY A 52 5.44 16.40 5.54
C GLY A 52 4.25 16.69 6.45
N ILE A 53 3.45 15.66 6.71
CA ILE A 53 2.37 15.69 7.70
C ILE A 53 2.91 15.10 9.01
N PRO A 54 3.06 15.89 10.08
CA PRO A 54 3.55 15.40 11.37
C PRO A 54 2.86 14.11 11.82
N PHE A 55 3.67 13.14 12.26
CA PHE A 55 3.23 11.86 12.81
C PHE A 55 2.49 10.93 11.83
N LYS A 56 2.33 11.32 10.56
CA LYS A 56 1.67 10.47 9.56
C LYS A 56 2.38 9.12 9.43
N GLY A 57 3.71 9.11 9.38
CA GLY A 57 4.49 7.88 9.30
C GLY A 57 4.17 6.93 10.45
N GLN A 58 4.13 7.48 11.67
CA GLN A 58 3.85 6.74 12.89
C GLN A 58 2.44 6.13 12.89
N VAL A 59 1.43 6.93 12.53
CA VAL A 59 0.04 6.48 12.51
C VAL A 59 -0.14 5.35 11.49
N LEU A 60 0.37 5.53 10.27
CA LEU A 60 0.19 4.55 9.20
C LEU A 60 0.95 3.23 9.46
N ASN A 61 2.17 3.30 10.01
CA ASN A 61 2.94 2.11 10.35
C ASN A 61 2.29 1.31 11.49
N GLN A 62 1.74 1.98 12.51
CA GLN A 62 1.01 1.32 13.59
C GLN A 62 -0.30 0.67 13.11
N ILE A 63 -1.05 1.35 12.23
CA ILE A 63 -2.24 0.75 11.59
C ILE A 63 -1.85 -0.50 10.82
N ALA A 64 -0.81 -0.43 9.98
CA ALA A 64 -0.33 -1.57 9.21
C ALA A 64 0.13 -2.73 10.12
N SER A 65 0.93 -2.45 11.15
CA SER A 65 1.39 -3.45 12.12
C SER A 65 0.23 -4.11 12.86
N LYS A 66 -0.80 -3.34 13.24
CA LYS A 66 -2.01 -3.87 13.87
C LYS A 66 -2.75 -4.85 12.97
N PHE A 67 -2.99 -4.50 11.70
CA PHE A 67 -3.69 -5.38 10.76
C PHE A 67 -2.87 -6.63 10.40
N LEU A 68 -1.56 -6.49 10.19
CA LEU A 68 -0.67 -7.63 9.92
C LEU A 68 -0.68 -8.63 11.09
N LYS A 69 -0.65 -8.15 12.34
CA LYS A 69 -0.76 -9.01 13.53
C LYS A 69 -2.13 -9.68 13.62
N ALA A 70 -3.20 -8.93 13.36
CA ALA A 70 -4.58 -9.41 13.46
C ALA A 70 -4.96 -10.48 12.44
N THR A 71 -4.17 -10.70 11.39
CA THR A 71 -4.44 -11.72 10.36
C THR A 71 -3.39 -12.83 10.34
N THR A 72 -2.54 -12.93 11.36
CA THR A 72 -1.45 -13.94 11.42
C THR A 72 -1.96 -15.38 11.46
N ASP A 73 -3.17 -15.59 12.00
CA ASP A 73 -3.87 -16.87 12.05
C ASP A 73 -4.49 -17.29 10.71
N ILE A 74 -4.66 -16.32 9.78
CA ILE A 74 -5.24 -16.55 8.46
C ILE A 74 -4.14 -16.78 7.41
N VAL A 75 -3.10 -15.93 7.41
CA VAL A 75 -2.01 -15.99 6.43
C VAL A 75 -0.69 -15.53 7.06
N PRO A 76 0.43 -16.25 6.86
CA PRO A 76 1.72 -15.76 7.29
C PRO A 76 2.05 -14.45 6.59
N ASN A 77 2.68 -13.53 7.32
CA ASN A 77 3.10 -12.25 6.76
C ASN A 77 4.56 -11.93 7.09
N TRP A 78 5.07 -10.88 6.45
CA TRP A 78 6.49 -10.54 6.45
C TRP A 78 6.99 -9.89 7.74
N LEU A 79 6.09 -9.33 8.57
CA LEU A 79 6.46 -8.49 9.72
C LEU A 79 7.00 -9.34 10.87
N GLU A 80 8.19 -8.98 11.37
CA GLU A 80 8.82 -9.64 12.53
C GLU A 80 8.85 -8.73 13.76
N ALA A 81 9.10 -7.43 13.57
CA ALA A 81 9.16 -6.46 14.66
C ALA A 81 8.71 -5.04 14.26
N THR A 82 8.31 -4.25 15.25
CA THR A 82 7.99 -2.82 15.12
C THR A 82 8.73 -2.06 16.22
N PRO A 83 10.06 -1.83 16.09
CA PRO A 83 10.88 -1.28 17.16
C PRO A 83 10.64 0.21 17.44
N ASP A 84 10.02 0.93 16.51
CA ASP A 84 9.65 2.34 16.62
C ASP A 84 8.29 2.56 15.95
N PRO A 85 7.47 3.54 16.38
CA PRO A 85 6.17 3.82 15.78
C PRO A 85 6.19 4.01 14.26
N SER A 86 7.29 4.46 13.65
CA SER A 86 7.44 4.62 12.20
C SER A 86 8.20 3.48 11.50
N VAL A 87 8.69 2.48 12.24
CA VAL A 87 9.59 1.44 11.72
C VAL A 87 8.96 0.06 11.80
N SER A 88 9.04 -0.68 10.70
CA SER A 88 8.74 -2.11 10.64
C SER A 88 9.95 -2.87 10.13
N VAL A 89 10.29 -3.98 10.79
CA VAL A 89 11.38 -4.89 10.41
C VAL A 89 10.76 -6.25 10.10
N GLY A 90 11.24 -6.89 9.03
CA GLY A 90 10.75 -8.20 8.67
C GLY A 90 11.45 -8.81 7.47
N LYS A 91 10.85 -9.87 6.95
CA LYS A 91 11.40 -10.70 5.88
C LYS A 91 11.37 -9.97 4.55
N ARG A 92 12.45 -10.10 3.78
CA ARG A 92 12.48 -9.76 2.36
C ARG A 92 11.76 -10.87 1.59
N CYS A 93 10.71 -10.50 0.88
CA CYS A 93 9.95 -11.40 0.04
C CYS A 93 10.10 -11.02 -1.43
N GLU A 94 9.96 -12.00 -2.32
CA GLU A 94 9.74 -11.76 -3.74
C GLU A 94 8.23 -11.60 -3.98
N PRO A 95 7.76 -10.40 -4.36
CA PRO A 95 6.33 -10.15 -4.51
C PRO A 95 5.83 -10.67 -5.87
N PHE A 96 4.61 -11.22 -5.88
CA PHE A 96 3.84 -11.32 -7.11
C PHE A 96 3.50 -9.91 -7.61
N LYS A 97 3.72 -9.64 -8.90
CA LYS A 97 3.46 -8.34 -9.53
C LYS A 97 1.96 -8.13 -9.86
N VAL A 98 1.12 -8.32 -8.85
CA VAL A 98 -0.35 -8.20 -8.93
C VAL A 98 -0.84 -7.39 -7.73
N GLU A 99 -1.69 -6.39 -7.97
CA GLU A 99 -2.37 -5.67 -6.91
C GLU A 99 -3.73 -6.34 -6.66
N MET A 100 -3.89 -6.94 -5.48
CA MET A 100 -5.11 -7.63 -5.06
C MET A 100 -6.10 -6.63 -4.45
N VAL A 101 -6.94 -6.01 -5.30
CA VAL A 101 -7.90 -4.99 -4.85
C VAL A 101 -9.24 -5.62 -4.51
N ILE A 102 -9.68 -5.44 -3.25
CA ILE A 102 -11.01 -5.87 -2.79
C ILE A 102 -11.92 -4.64 -2.73
N ARG A 103 -13.11 -4.74 -3.33
CA ARG A 103 -14.09 -3.63 -3.35
C ARG A 103 -15.37 -4.04 -2.63
N GLY A 104 -15.66 -3.34 -1.54
CA GLY A 104 -16.96 -3.43 -0.85
C GLY A 104 -18.01 -2.44 -1.37
N TYR A 105 -17.58 -1.39 -2.06
CA TYR A 105 -18.42 -0.28 -2.52
C TYR A 105 -18.05 0.14 -3.95
N LEU A 106 -19.04 0.59 -4.72
CA LEU A 106 -18.89 1.08 -6.09
C LEU A 106 -18.39 2.52 -6.09
N THR A 107 -17.06 2.71 -6.06
CA THR A 107 -16.44 4.03 -6.04
C THR A 107 -15.14 4.07 -6.86
N GLY A 108 -14.59 5.27 -7.06
CA GLY A 108 -13.33 5.47 -7.76
C GLY A 108 -13.34 4.92 -9.19
N HIS A 109 -12.31 4.13 -9.54
CA HIS A 109 -12.20 3.50 -10.86
C HIS A 109 -13.44 2.69 -11.23
N ALA A 110 -13.94 1.84 -10.33
CA ALA A 110 -15.09 0.98 -10.60
C ALA A 110 -16.35 1.78 -10.93
N TRP A 111 -16.58 2.91 -10.25
CA TRP A 111 -17.71 3.78 -10.57
C TRP A 111 -17.57 4.44 -11.94
N ARG A 112 -16.37 4.90 -12.31
CA ARG A 112 -16.15 5.52 -13.64
C ARG A 112 -16.49 4.54 -14.75
N GLU A 113 -15.96 3.32 -14.69
CA GLU A 113 -16.27 2.26 -15.65
C GLU A 113 -17.77 1.93 -15.69
N TYR A 114 -18.41 1.83 -14.52
CA TYR A 114 -19.85 1.55 -14.42
C TYR A 114 -20.71 2.67 -15.03
N ARG A 115 -20.38 3.92 -14.73
CA ARG A 115 -21.06 5.11 -15.26
C ARG A 115 -20.91 5.20 -16.78
N ASP A 116 -19.75 4.82 -17.30
CA ASP A 116 -19.45 4.81 -18.74
C ASP A 116 -20.09 3.59 -19.46
N GLY A 117 -20.92 2.82 -18.73
CA GLY A 117 -21.78 1.78 -19.28
C GLY A 117 -21.28 0.35 -19.06
N LYS A 118 -20.06 0.16 -18.54
CA LYS A 118 -19.55 -1.19 -18.26
C LYS A 118 -20.34 -1.84 -17.12
N ARG A 119 -20.50 -3.15 -17.20
CA ARG A 119 -21.14 -3.98 -16.15
C ARG A 119 -20.25 -5.11 -15.69
N THR A 120 -18.96 -4.99 -15.98
CA THR A 120 -17.93 -5.96 -15.60
C THR A 120 -16.63 -5.20 -15.38
N ILE A 121 -15.87 -5.60 -14.36
CA ILE A 121 -14.55 -5.07 -14.03
C ILE A 121 -13.65 -6.24 -13.62
N CYS A 122 -12.45 -6.35 -14.21
CA CYS A 122 -11.55 -7.50 -13.98
C CYS A 122 -12.26 -8.87 -14.09
N GLY A 123 -13.12 -9.04 -15.11
CA GLY A 123 -13.91 -10.27 -15.30
C GLY A 123 -15.07 -10.49 -14.32
N VAL A 124 -15.26 -9.62 -13.31
CA VAL A 124 -16.32 -9.75 -12.30
C VAL A 124 -17.54 -8.88 -12.65
N PRO A 125 -18.77 -9.42 -12.67
CA PRO A 125 -19.96 -8.64 -12.97
C PRO A 125 -20.28 -7.62 -11.88
N MET A 126 -20.73 -6.43 -12.30
CA MET A 126 -21.28 -5.39 -11.45
C MET A 126 -22.81 -5.41 -11.59
N PRO A 127 -23.58 -5.53 -10.49
CA PRO A 127 -25.04 -5.53 -10.52
C PRO A 127 -25.61 -4.29 -11.22
N ASN A 128 -26.72 -4.48 -11.94
CA ASN A 128 -27.44 -3.36 -12.55
C ASN A 128 -28.14 -2.48 -11.49
N GLY A 129 -28.40 -1.23 -11.87
CA GLY A 129 -29.15 -0.28 -11.04
C GLY A 129 -28.37 0.31 -9.86
N MET A 130 -27.09 -0.06 -9.69
CA MET A 130 -26.22 0.54 -8.67
C MET A 130 -25.97 2.03 -8.94
N LYS A 131 -25.76 2.78 -7.86
CA LYS A 131 -25.41 4.20 -7.81
C LYS A 131 -24.01 4.38 -7.24
N GLU A 132 -23.44 5.58 -7.41
CA GLU A 132 -22.14 5.91 -6.84
C GLU A 132 -22.14 5.72 -5.32
N ASN A 133 -21.11 5.02 -4.83
CA ASN A 133 -20.90 4.63 -3.43
C ASN A 133 -21.90 3.61 -2.87
N ASP A 134 -22.70 2.94 -3.71
CA ASP A 134 -23.50 1.81 -3.25
C ASP A 134 -22.61 0.65 -2.79
N LYS A 135 -23.05 -0.05 -1.75
CA LYS A 135 -22.40 -1.28 -1.28
C LYS A 135 -22.66 -2.39 -2.29
N PHE A 136 -21.62 -3.16 -2.64
CA PHE A 136 -21.81 -4.40 -3.39
C PHE A 136 -22.52 -5.46 -2.53
N PRO A 137 -23.33 -6.35 -3.13
CA PRO A 137 -23.96 -7.45 -2.40
C PRO A 137 -22.96 -8.33 -1.65
N MET A 138 -21.81 -8.58 -2.29
CA MET A 138 -20.63 -9.20 -1.69
C MET A 138 -19.37 -8.45 -2.15
N PRO A 139 -18.30 -8.38 -1.33
CA PRO A 139 -17.04 -7.81 -1.78
C PRO A 139 -16.52 -8.54 -3.03
N ILE A 140 -16.08 -7.79 -4.02
CA ILE A 140 -15.52 -8.34 -5.26
C ILE A 140 -14.00 -8.16 -5.28
N LEU A 141 -13.30 -9.13 -5.88
CA LEU A 141 -11.86 -9.06 -6.13
C LEU A 141 -11.63 -8.56 -7.56
N THR A 142 -10.87 -7.48 -7.71
CA THR A 142 -10.60 -6.85 -9.01
C THR A 142 -9.09 -6.66 -9.16
N PRO A 143 -8.35 -7.71 -9.50
CA PRO A 143 -6.90 -7.64 -9.57
C PRO A 143 -6.44 -6.74 -10.72
N THR A 144 -5.32 -6.07 -10.53
CA THR A 144 -4.64 -5.32 -11.61
C THR A 144 -3.19 -5.77 -11.72
N THR A 145 -2.60 -5.62 -12.90
CA THR A 145 -1.14 -5.71 -13.05
C THR A 145 -0.47 -4.62 -12.23
N LYS A 146 0.81 -4.84 -11.92
CA LYS A 146 1.68 -3.80 -11.38
C LYS A 146 2.65 -3.34 -12.46
N ALA A 147 2.34 -2.23 -13.12
CA ALA A 147 3.19 -1.70 -14.18
C ALA A 147 4.48 -1.09 -13.59
N GLU A 148 5.64 -1.36 -14.19
CA GLU A 148 6.90 -0.69 -13.78
C GLU A 148 6.93 0.78 -14.24
N VAL A 149 6.21 1.09 -15.32
CA VAL A 149 6.00 2.42 -15.90
C VAL A 149 4.58 2.47 -16.45
N GLY A 150 3.81 3.52 -16.15
CA GLY A 150 2.43 3.69 -16.62
C GLY A 150 1.38 3.41 -15.54
N HIS A 151 0.14 3.14 -15.96
CA HIS A 151 -0.97 2.80 -15.07
C HIS A 151 -1.15 1.29 -14.97
N ASP A 152 -1.58 0.83 -13.80
CA ASP A 152 -1.96 -0.57 -13.56
C ASP A 152 -3.17 -0.94 -14.44
N GLU A 153 -3.15 -2.14 -15.03
CA GLU A 153 -4.20 -2.62 -15.95
C GLU A 153 -5.07 -3.71 -15.29
N ASP A 154 -6.38 -3.66 -15.52
CA ASP A 154 -7.32 -4.69 -15.07
C ASP A 154 -7.01 -6.06 -15.71
N ILE A 155 -6.98 -7.14 -14.91
CA ILE A 155 -6.76 -8.53 -15.36
C ILE A 155 -7.83 -9.49 -14.88
#